data_AF-A0A9W8I5T7-F1
#
_entry.id   AF-A0A9W8I5T7-F1
#
_cell.length_a   1.000
_cell.length_b   1.000
_cell.length_c   1.000
_cell.angle_alpha   90.00
_cell.angle_beta   90.00
_cell.angle_gamma   90.00
#
_symmetry.space_group_name_H-M   'P 1'
#
loop_
_entity.id
_entity.type
_entity.pdbx_description
1 polymer ?
#
loop_
_entity_poly.entity_id
_entity_poly.type
_entity_poly.pdbx_seq_one_letter_code
_entity_poly.pdbx_strand_id
1 'polypeptide(L)'
;MAQIGWIHDVKMDDFGAAAAKLARAGRDSLEVDQARTMLSLSKLAFIAVEPQDAANDDTAQEAHSRLEDALEICQIQENLSQYFTAMIRSNRDHASELVWRHRDDVSDKKAVLDAAMLITTSNCRHDFPALYIVYNELVRCIWNGHMLSVEDLVDVLTFPDNMICIDGSSTEDAEQCNALVRERYSLAVDILSRASINLSEQTREATLRTIWRRVFLSDDWPAIHQRIGVNVPDSKLRQELECTRLYNVLQSCLTVRELAHPDWYLLPIDSFATSDLDYLASRLAPRFSSDGTPGSEWKPLSATTSPAIQKDYSAEDNRLRAAIKCNLGSYYSEILRIVTDQIAYPTRSTNGNSSDMDAQASTEDDNMMEFD
;
A
#
# COMPACT_ATOMS: atom_id res chain seq x y z
N MET A 1 20.82 19.89 18.14
CA MET A 1 22.31 19.84 18.02
C MET A 1 22.85 18.57 17.35
N ALA A 2 22.08 17.48 17.19
CA ALA A 2 22.56 16.23 16.56
C ALA A 2 22.82 16.34 15.04
N GLN A 3 22.24 17.32 14.35
CA GLN A 3 22.18 17.38 12.88
C GLN A 3 23.50 17.72 12.18
N ILE A 4 24.53 18.20 12.92
CA ILE A 4 25.85 18.57 12.36
C ILE A 4 26.95 17.63 12.87
N GLY A 5 26.69 16.86 13.93
CA GLY A 5 27.70 16.03 14.59
C GLY A 5 28.34 14.97 13.67
N TRP A 6 27.59 14.45 12.70
CA TRP A 6 28.09 13.49 11.73
C TRP A 6 29.17 14.07 10.79
N ILE A 7 29.14 15.38 10.51
CA ILE A 7 30.16 16.04 9.67
C ILE A 7 31.52 16.00 10.36
N HIS A 8 31.52 16.20 11.68
CA HIS A 8 32.74 16.08 12.48
C HIS A 8 33.27 14.65 12.46
N ASP A 9 32.39 13.65 12.58
CA ASP A 9 32.81 12.25 12.56
C ASP A 9 33.40 11.85 11.20
N VAL A 10 32.77 12.27 10.10
CA VAL A 10 33.32 12.09 8.73
C VAL A 10 34.70 12.76 8.60
N LYS A 11 34.88 13.95 9.18
CA LYS A 11 36.19 14.63 9.17
C LYS A 11 37.25 13.88 9.98
N MET A 12 36.85 13.09 10.96
CA MET A 12 37.75 12.29 11.81
C MET A 12 37.91 10.86 11.29
N ASP A 13 37.45 10.56 10.06
CA ASP A 13 37.40 9.22 9.46
C ASP A 13 36.60 8.19 10.31
N ASP A 14 35.75 8.66 11.22
CA ASP A 14 34.86 7.83 12.03
C ASP A 14 33.51 7.64 11.31
N PHE A 15 33.55 6.88 10.22
CA PHE A 15 32.37 6.63 9.39
C PHE A 15 31.29 5.81 10.12
N GLY A 16 31.65 5.02 11.14
CA GLY A 16 30.71 4.24 11.93
C GLY A 16 29.82 5.13 12.81
N ALA A 17 30.43 6.07 13.53
CA ALA A 17 29.68 7.06 14.29
C ALA A 17 28.85 7.99 13.39
N ALA A 18 29.40 8.37 12.23
CA ALA A 18 28.69 9.16 11.24
C ALA A 18 27.43 8.43 10.74
N ALA A 19 27.56 7.15 10.36
CA ALA A 19 26.45 6.32 9.89
C ALA A 19 25.34 6.24 10.94
N ALA A 20 25.67 5.93 12.21
CA ALA A 20 24.67 5.83 13.27
C ALA A 20 23.92 7.16 13.51
N LYS A 21 24.63 8.30 13.47
CA LYS A 21 24.01 9.63 13.63
C LYS A 21 23.12 9.99 12.44
N LEU A 22 23.56 9.68 11.22
CA LEU A 22 22.79 9.91 9.99
C LEU A 22 21.55 9.02 9.92
N ALA A 23 21.66 7.73 10.26
CA ALA A 23 20.52 6.82 10.35
C ALA A 23 19.44 7.33 11.32
N ARG A 24 19.87 7.86 12.48
CA ARG A 24 18.95 8.47 13.44
C ARG A 24 18.33 9.76 12.91
N ALA A 25 19.14 10.65 12.33
CA ALA A 25 18.63 11.90 11.76
C ALA A 25 17.64 11.67 10.61
N GLY A 26 17.86 10.62 9.81
CA GLY A 26 16.93 10.22 8.76
C GLY A 26 15.61 9.68 9.29
N ARG A 27 15.64 8.85 10.35
CA ARG A 27 14.42 8.34 11.01
C ARG A 27 13.60 9.43 11.70
N ASP A 28 14.28 10.40 12.30
CA ASP A 28 13.64 11.51 13.04
C ASP A 28 13.20 12.67 12.10
N SER A 29 13.41 12.54 10.78
CA SER A 29 13.10 13.57 9.80
C SER A 29 11.61 13.69 9.54
N LEU A 30 11.11 14.93 9.50
CA LEU A 30 9.72 15.25 9.18
C LEU A 30 9.47 15.41 7.67
N GLU A 31 10.53 15.55 6.88
CA GLU A 31 10.48 15.69 5.42
C GLU A 31 11.08 14.47 4.74
N VAL A 32 10.44 13.99 3.67
CA VAL A 32 10.86 12.79 2.92
C VAL A 32 12.24 13.01 2.27
N ASP A 33 12.46 14.16 1.64
CA ASP A 33 13.73 14.49 0.97
C ASP A 33 14.91 14.51 1.97
N GLN A 34 14.69 15.11 3.14
CA GLN A 34 15.67 15.12 4.21
C GLN A 34 15.93 13.72 4.76
N ALA A 35 14.87 12.93 4.99
CA ALA A 35 14.99 11.56 5.47
C ALA A 35 15.83 10.72 4.50
N ARG A 36 15.47 10.74 3.22
CA ARG A 36 16.17 10.04 2.15
C ARG A 36 17.64 10.46 2.06
N THR A 37 17.92 11.76 2.11
CA THR A 37 19.30 12.27 2.04
C THR A 37 20.12 11.74 3.20
N MET A 38 19.60 11.83 4.43
CA MET A 38 20.30 11.38 5.63
C MET A 38 20.50 9.86 5.64
N LEU A 39 19.49 9.08 5.25
CA LEU A 39 19.58 7.62 5.14
C LEU A 39 20.55 7.18 4.03
N SER A 40 20.57 7.88 2.90
CA SER A 40 21.50 7.60 1.80
C SER A 40 22.95 7.86 2.21
N LEU A 41 23.20 8.99 2.88
CA LEU A 41 24.51 9.29 3.45
C LEU A 41 24.90 8.27 4.54
N SER A 42 23.94 7.83 5.36
CA SER A 42 24.14 6.77 6.34
C SER A 42 24.58 5.47 5.68
N LYS A 43 23.92 5.05 4.60
CA LYS A 43 24.27 3.83 3.85
C LYS A 43 25.68 3.94 3.26
N LEU A 44 26.03 5.08 2.68
CA LEU A 44 27.38 5.31 2.16
C LEU A 44 28.46 5.27 3.26
N ALA A 45 28.20 5.90 4.40
CA ALA A 45 29.11 5.87 5.55
C ALA A 45 29.24 4.45 6.13
N PHE A 46 28.14 3.69 6.19
CA PHE A 46 28.15 2.30 6.62
C PHE A 46 29.03 1.42 5.70
N ILE A 47 28.84 1.52 4.39
CA ILE A 47 29.63 0.79 3.39
C ILE A 47 31.12 1.17 3.44
N ALA A 48 31.44 2.41 3.81
CA ALA A 48 32.82 2.86 3.97
C ALA A 48 33.56 2.21 5.15
N VAL A 49 32.83 1.74 6.17
CA VAL A 49 33.39 1.03 7.34
C VAL A 49 33.53 -0.47 7.08
N GLU A 50 32.65 -1.04 6.28
CA GLU A 50 32.43 -2.48 6.18
C GLU A 50 33.68 -3.22 5.65
N PRO A 51 34.40 -3.99 6.49
CA PRO A 51 35.50 -4.82 6.02
C PRO A 51 34.95 -5.98 5.18
N GLN A 52 35.73 -6.47 4.20
CA GLN A 52 35.33 -7.59 3.33
C GLN A 52 34.95 -8.90 4.06
N ASP A 53 35.28 -9.03 5.36
CA ASP A 53 34.94 -10.17 6.22
C ASP A 53 33.62 -9.99 7.01
N ALA A 54 32.94 -8.84 6.91
CA ALA A 54 31.70 -8.52 7.64
C ALA A 54 30.45 -9.27 7.12
N ALA A 55 30.55 -9.99 6.01
CA ALA A 55 29.46 -10.81 5.46
C ALA A 55 28.97 -11.93 6.41
N ASN A 56 29.72 -12.22 7.49
CA ASN A 56 29.34 -13.18 8.53
C ASN A 56 28.84 -12.52 9.83
N ASP A 57 28.74 -11.19 9.90
CA ASP A 57 28.19 -10.49 11.06
C ASP A 57 26.68 -10.24 10.88
N ASP A 58 25.87 -11.09 11.51
CA ASP A 58 24.41 -10.99 11.50
C ASP A 58 23.90 -9.60 11.93
N THR A 59 24.64 -8.91 12.82
CA THR A 59 24.23 -7.58 13.31
C THR A 59 24.46 -6.47 12.28
N ALA A 60 25.54 -6.57 11.52
CA ALA A 60 25.82 -5.66 10.41
C ALA A 60 24.80 -5.86 9.28
N GLN A 61 24.48 -7.12 8.96
CA GLN A 61 23.48 -7.45 7.94
C GLN A 61 22.09 -6.96 8.32
N GLU A 62 21.70 -7.10 9.59
CA GLU A 62 20.42 -6.57 10.09
C GLU A 62 20.37 -5.04 10.03
N ALA A 63 21.46 -4.36 10.41
CA ALA A 63 21.56 -2.91 10.32
C ALA A 63 21.48 -2.41 8.86
N HIS A 64 22.10 -3.14 7.93
CA HIS A 64 22.02 -2.88 6.50
C HIS A 64 20.57 -3.01 6.00
N SER A 65 19.91 -4.14 6.28
CA SER A 65 18.52 -4.39 5.88
C SER A 65 17.59 -3.27 6.39
N ARG A 66 17.75 -2.85 7.66
CA ARG A 66 16.94 -1.77 8.24
C ARG A 66 17.13 -0.43 7.52
N LEU A 67 18.34 -0.13 7.03
CA LEU A 67 18.60 1.07 6.24
C LEU A 67 17.96 0.98 4.85
N GLU A 68 17.99 -0.20 4.22
CA GLU A 68 17.33 -0.43 2.94
C GLU A 68 15.81 -0.29 3.06
N ASP A 69 15.22 -0.91 4.07
CA ASP A 69 13.79 -0.82 4.36
C ASP A 69 13.34 0.64 4.58
N ALA A 70 14.12 1.41 5.34
CA ALA A 70 13.82 2.82 5.57
C ALA A 70 13.91 3.66 4.29
N LEU A 71 14.89 3.38 3.42
CA LEU A 71 15.04 4.05 2.12
C LEU A 71 13.90 3.68 1.17
N GLU A 72 13.45 2.42 1.19
CA GLU A 72 12.34 1.97 0.36
C GLU A 72 11.02 2.62 0.77
N ILE A 73 10.76 2.76 2.07
CA ILE A 73 9.61 3.54 2.57
C ILE A 73 9.66 4.99 2.08
N CYS A 74 10.83 5.63 2.08
CA CYS A 74 10.99 6.98 1.51
C CYS A 74 10.62 6.99 0.01
N GLN A 75 11.12 6.02 -0.76
CA GLN A 75 10.85 5.93 -2.20
C GLN A 75 9.36 5.71 -2.48
N ILE A 76 8.67 4.91 -1.67
CA ILE A 76 7.22 4.70 -1.79
C ILE A 76 6.46 6.02 -1.56
N GLN A 77 6.81 6.79 -0.53
CA GLN A 77 6.14 8.06 -0.27
C GLN A 77 6.38 9.10 -1.36
N GLU A 78 7.58 9.14 -1.96
CA GLU A 78 7.85 9.97 -3.14
C GLU A 78 7.00 9.54 -4.34
N ASN A 79 6.90 8.23 -4.61
CA ASN A 79 6.09 7.71 -5.70
C ASN A 79 4.61 8.09 -5.51
N LEU A 80 4.10 8.03 -4.28
CA LEU A 80 2.76 8.50 -3.95
C LEU A 80 2.61 10.01 -4.14
N SER A 81 3.62 10.81 -3.75
CA SER A 81 3.61 12.26 -3.98
C SER A 81 3.57 12.60 -5.46
N GLN A 82 4.31 11.88 -6.29
CA GLN A 82 4.27 12.00 -7.75
C GLN A 82 2.89 11.58 -8.30
N TYR A 83 2.33 10.47 -7.82
CA TYR A 83 1.00 10.01 -8.19
C TYR A 83 -0.08 11.06 -7.89
N PHE A 84 -0.12 11.59 -6.67
CA PHE A 84 -1.09 12.62 -6.29
C PHE A 84 -0.86 13.92 -7.06
N THR A 85 0.40 14.29 -7.30
CA THR A 85 0.73 15.45 -8.15
C THR A 85 0.20 15.27 -9.58
N ALA A 86 0.34 14.08 -10.17
CA ALA A 86 -0.19 13.77 -11.49
C ALA A 86 -1.72 13.81 -11.51
N MET A 87 -2.37 13.18 -10.52
CA MET A 87 -3.83 13.16 -10.40
C MET A 87 -4.42 14.57 -10.24
N ILE A 88 -3.82 15.43 -9.39
CA ILE A 88 -4.24 16.83 -9.23
C ILE A 88 -4.06 17.61 -10.53
N ARG A 89 -2.97 17.37 -11.27
CA ARG A 89 -2.73 18.02 -12.58
C ARG A 89 -3.74 17.57 -13.63
N SER A 90 -4.07 16.28 -13.71
CA SER A 90 -5.08 15.78 -14.65
C SER A 90 -6.48 16.36 -14.37
N ASN A 91 -6.84 16.52 -13.10
CA ASN A 91 -8.11 17.13 -12.72
C ASN A 91 -8.15 18.67 -12.93
N ARG A 92 -6.98 19.31 -13.09
CA ARG A 92 -6.87 20.73 -13.42
C ARG A 92 -7.41 21.05 -14.82
N ASP A 93 -7.26 20.13 -15.77
CA ASP A 93 -7.74 20.33 -17.14
C ASP A 93 -9.28 20.27 -17.24
N HIS A 94 -9.95 19.74 -16.20
CA HIS A 94 -11.40 19.68 -16.09
C HIS A 94 -12.01 20.77 -15.20
N ALA A 95 -11.21 21.43 -14.36
CA ALA A 95 -11.65 22.48 -13.46
C ALA A 95 -11.35 23.88 -14.05
N SER A 96 -12.36 24.75 -14.09
CA SER A 96 -12.28 26.10 -14.69
C SER A 96 -11.01 26.88 -14.30
N GLU A 97 -10.35 27.47 -15.30
CA GLU A 97 -9.08 28.23 -15.26
C GLU A 97 -9.01 29.32 -14.15
N LEU A 98 -10.16 29.74 -13.63
CA LEU A 98 -10.29 30.81 -12.62
C LEU A 98 -9.89 30.40 -11.19
N VAL A 99 -9.98 29.11 -10.83
CA VAL A 99 -9.59 28.64 -9.47
C VAL A 99 -8.07 28.49 -9.33
N TRP A 100 -7.34 28.38 -10.45
CA TRP A 100 -5.95 27.91 -10.47
C TRP A 100 -4.91 28.99 -10.80
N ARG A 101 -5.29 30.27 -10.84
CA ARG A 101 -4.40 31.38 -11.25
C ARG A 101 -3.51 31.95 -10.14
N HIS A 102 -3.66 31.53 -8.90
CA HIS A 102 -2.86 32.06 -7.78
C HIS A 102 -2.09 30.89 -7.16
N ARG A 103 -0.77 30.88 -7.36
CA ARG A 103 0.07 29.68 -7.29
C ARG A 103 0.93 29.59 -6.02
N ASP A 104 0.93 30.64 -5.21
CA ASP A 104 1.94 30.82 -4.15
C ASP A 104 1.35 30.91 -2.73
N ASP A 105 0.02 30.80 -2.55
CA ASP A 105 -0.60 30.81 -1.23
C ASP A 105 -0.95 29.39 -0.73
N VAL A 106 -0.68 29.11 0.54
CA VAL A 106 -0.96 27.82 1.21
C VAL A 106 -2.46 27.53 1.22
N SER A 107 -3.29 28.58 1.26
CA SER A 107 -4.75 28.50 1.16
C SER A 107 -5.21 27.96 -0.21
N ASP A 108 -4.50 28.31 -1.30
CA ASP A 108 -4.85 27.88 -2.65
C ASP A 108 -4.54 26.40 -2.88
N LYS A 109 -3.42 25.89 -2.35
CA LYS A 109 -3.07 24.46 -2.42
C LYS A 109 -4.13 23.57 -1.75
N LYS A 110 -4.67 24.01 -0.60
CA LYS A 110 -5.72 23.26 0.10
C LYS A 110 -7.00 23.18 -0.73
N ALA A 111 -7.48 24.31 -1.25
CA ALA A 111 -8.70 24.35 -2.07
C ALA A 111 -8.57 23.50 -3.34
N VAL A 112 -7.38 23.52 -3.95
CA VAL A 112 -6.99 22.70 -5.10
C VAL A 112 -7.07 21.21 -4.80
N LEU A 113 -6.50 20.78 -3.68
CA LEU A 113 -6.51 19.39 -3.27
C LEU A 113 -7.93 18.94 -2.93
N ASP A 114 -8.67 19.75 -2.15
CA ASP A 114 -10.06 19.46 -1.77
C ASP A 114 -10.95 19.33 -3.01
N ALA A 115 -10.76 20.17 -4.03
CA ALA A 115 -11.49 20.07 -5.30
C ALA A 115 -11.13 18.81 -6.09
N ALA A 116 -9.86 18.45 -6.18
CA ALA A 116 -9.41 17.22 -6.84
C ALA A 116 -9.95 15.97 -6.10
N MET A 117 -9.87 15.97 -4.76
CA MET A 117 -10.39 14.91 -3.91
C MET A 117 -11.90 14.75 -4.02
N LEU A 118 -12.65 15.86 -4.11
CA LEU A 118 -14.10 15.81 -4.29
C LEU A 118 -14.51 15.06 -5.57
N ILE A 119 -13.70 15.16 -6.63
CA ILE A 119 -13.94 14.47 -7.90
C ILE A 119 -13.59 12.99 -7.78
N THR A 120 -12.47 12.64 -7.14
CA THR A 120 -11.94 11.27 -7.13
C THR A 120 -12.52 10.37 -6.03
N THR A 121 -13.09 10.94 -4.96
CA THR A 121 -13.42 10.20 -3.73
C THR A 121 -14.80 10.57 -3.16
N SER A 122 -15.79 10.73 -4.03
CA SER A 122 -17.10 11.29 -3.68
C SER A 122 -17.98 10.35 -2.83
N ASN A 123 -17.85 9.03 -2.97
CA ASN A 123 -18.72 8.06 -2.28
C ASN A 123 -18.31 7.87 -0.82
N CYS A 124 -17.01 7.81 -0.52
CA CYS A 124 -16.52 7.58 0.84
C CYS A 124 -16.73 8.74 1.78
N ARG A 125 -16.92 9.96 1.24
CA ARG A 125 -17.31 11.13 2.04
C ARG A 125 -18.63 10.92 2.79
N HIS A 126 -19.57 10.18 2.19
CA HIS A 126 -20.88 9.93 2.81
C HIS A 126 -20.85 8.75 3.77
N ASP A 127 -20.10 7.71 3.42
CA ASP A 127 -20.02 6.47 4.19
C ASP A 127 -19.11 6.60 5.43
N PHE A 128 -17.99 7.29 5.30
CA PHE A 128 -16.94 7.41 6.32
C PHE A 128 -16.41 8.86 6.41
N PRO A 129 -17.24 9.82 6.84
CA PRO A 129 -16.92 11.25 6.77
C PRO A 129 -15.70 11.66 7.63
N ALA A 130 -15.47 11.02 8.77
CA ALA A 130 -14.34 11.33 9.64
C ALA A 130 -13.03 10.72 9.12
N LEU A 131 -13.08 9.46 8.66
CA LEU A 131 -11.92 8.84 8.01
C LEU A 131 -11.56 9.54 6.69
N TYR A 132 -12.55 10.04 5.96
CA TYR A 132 -12.36 10.85 4.76
C TYR A 132 -11.54 12.13 5.03
N ILE A 133 -11.86 12.84 6.11
CA ILE A 133 -11.12 14.03 6.53
C ILE A 133 -9.67 13.66 6.86
N VAL A 134 -9.46 12.56 7.59
CA VAL A 134 -8.10 12.07 7.90
C VAL A 134 -7.36 11.73 6.61
N TYR A 135 -7.98 10.99 5.70
CA TYR A 135 -7.39 10.60 4.43
C TYR A 135 -6.93 11.83 3.61
N ASN A 136 -7.81 12.83 3.42
CA ASN A 136 -7.46 14.05 2.70
C ASN A 136 -6.26 14.78 3.32
N GLU A 137 -6.18 14.78 4.65
CA GLU A 137 -5.07 15.38 5.38
C GLU A 137 -3.77 14.61 5.17
N LEU A 138 -3.80 13.27 5.15
CA LEU A 138 -2.62 12.45 4.87
C LEU A 138 -2.12 12.63 3.43
N VAL A 139 -3.03 12.71 2.45
CA VAL A 139 -2.69 13.04 1.06
C VAL A 139 -2.02 14.41 0.98
N ARG A 140 -2.54 15.40 1.74
CA ARG A 140 -1.97 16.74 1.81
C ARG A 140 -0.55 16.72 2.39
N CYS A 141 -0.30 15.90 3.41
CA CYS A 141 1.04 15.72 3.98
C CYS A 141 2.02 15.14 2.95
N ILE A 142 1.66 14.05 2.27
CA ILE A 142 2.47 13.45 1.19
C ILE A 142 2.75 14.48 0.09
N TRP A 143 1.73 15.24 -0.33
CA TRP A 143 1.88 16.21 -1.41
C TRP A 143 2.78 17.39 -1.04
N ASN A 144 2.89 17.72 0.24
CA ASN A 144 3.84 18.71 0.75
C ASN A 144 5.22 18.12 1.09
N GLY A 145 5.45 16.83 0.82
CA GLY A 145 6.73 16.17 1.10
C GLY A 145 6.96 15.85 2.57
N HIS A 146 5.92 15.88 3.40
CA HIS A 146 6.02 15.45 4.80
C HIS A 146 6.08 13.94 4.90
N MET A 147 6.95 13.46 5.79
CA MET A 147 7.07 12.05 6.12
C MET A 147 5.81 11.60 6.88
N LEU A 148 5.13 10.59 6.36
CA LEU A 148 4.06 9.90 7.06
C LEU A 148 4.60 8.80 7.96
N SER A 149 3.89 8.54 9.06
CA SER A 149 4.07 7.31 9.82
C SER A 149 3.62 6.10 9.00
N VAL A 150 4.05 4.91 9.40
CA VAL A 150 3.70 3.66 8.72
C VAL A 150 2.19 3.41 8.74
N GLU A 151 1.54 3.68 9.87
CA GLU A 151 0.10 3.54 10.02
C GLU A 151 -0.67 4.50 9.11
N ASP A 152 -0.11 5.67 8.83
CA ASP A 152 -0.70 6.69 7.98
C ASP A 152 -0.52 6.40 6.51
N LEU A 153 0.67 5.91 6.16
CA LEU A 153 0.94 5.41 4.84
C LEU A 153 0.01 4.23 4.50
N VAL A 154 -0.20 3.31 5.45
CA VAL A 154 -1.18 2.22 5.31
C VAL A 154 -2.60 2.75 5.16
N ASP A 155 -3.01 3.75 5.94
CA ASP A 155 -4.33 4.35 5.78
C ASP A 155 -4.50 4.98 4.39
N VAL A 156 -3.49 5.71 3.89
CA VAL A 156 -3.53 6.27 2.54
C VAL A 156 -3.64 5.17 1.50
N LEU A 157 -2.88 4.08 1.60
CA LEU A 157 -2.90 3.00 0.61
C LEU A 157 -4.21 2.20 0.60
N THR A 158 -4.80 2.00 1.78
CA THR A 158 -5.94 1.10 1.96
C THR A 158 -7.30 1.78 1.97
N PHE A 159 -7.37 3.12 2.00
CA PHE A 159 -8.64 3.83 2.11
C PHE A 159 -9.58 3.53 0.92
N PRO A 160 -10.88 3.26 1.15
CA PRO A 160 -11.74 2.57 0.18
C PRO A 160 -11.96 3.26 -1.17
N ASP A 161 -11.83 4.59 -1.26
CA ASP A 161 -12.14 5.36 -2.48
C ASP A 161 -10.93 5.71 -3.35
N ASN A 162 -9.73 5.22 -3.05
CA ASN A 162 -8.65 5.34 -4.03
C ASN A 162 -8.91 4.52 -5.32
N MET A 163 -10.04 3.83 -5.36
CA MET A 163 -10.56 3.02 -6.44
C MET A 163 -11.43 3.89 -7.37
N ILE A 164 -10.78 4.71 -8.19
CA ILE A 164 -11.44 5.27 -9.38
C ILE A 164 -11.76 4.07 -10.28
N CYS A 165 -12.92 3.44 -10.07
CA CYS A 165 -13.58 2.72 -11.13
C CYS A 165 -14.04 3.79 -12.12
N ILE A 166 -13.24 4.03 -13.16
CA ILE A 166 -13.74 4.65 -14.39
C ILE A 166 -15.01 3.87 -14.74
N ASP A 167 -16.14 4.57 -14.90
CA ASP A 167 -17.48 4.04 -15.12
C ASP A 167 -17.45 2.66 -15.79
N GLY A 168 -17.66 1.62 -14.97
CA GLY A 168 -17.41 0.21 -15.25
C GLY A 168 -18.25 -0.34 -16.40
N SER A 169 -17.87 0.04 -17.62
CA SER A 169 -18.55 -0.32 -18.86
C SER A 169 -17.74 -1.32 -19.69
N SER A 170 -16.47 -1.59 -19.33
CA SER A 170 -15.62 -2.59 -19.97
C SER A 170 -15.02 -3.60 -18.97
N THR A 171 -14.71 -4.80 -19.46
CA THR A 171 -14.00 -5.84 -18.70
C THR A 171 -12.55 -5.47 -18.40
N GLU A 172 -11.94 -4.62 -19.22
CA GLU A 172 -10.56 -4.16 -19.06
C GLU A 172 -10.42 -3.22 -17.85
N ASP A 173 -11.43 -2.36 -17.62
CA ASP A 173 -11.46 -1.45 -16.45
C ASP A 173 -11.49 -2.24 -15.13
N ALA A 174 -12.22 -3.36 -15.09
CA ALA A 174 -12.32 -4.21 -13.91
C ALA A 174 -11.00 -4.91 -13.58
N GLU A 175 -10.28 -5.40 -14.59
CA GLU A 175 -8.96 -6.03 -14.41
C GLU A 175 -7.92 -5.02 -13.94
N GLN A 176 -7.91 -3.81 -14.52
CA GLN A 176 -7.01 -2.74 -14.11
C GLN A 176 -7.30 -2.28 -12.67
N CYS A 177 -8.59 -2.17 -12.29
CA CYS A 177 -8.97 -1.91 -10.91
C CYS A 177 -8.44 -2.98 -9.97
N ASN A 178 -8.62 -4.26 -10.30
CA ASN A 178 -8.10 -5.37 -9.49
C ASN A 178 -6.57 -5.36 -9.37
N ALA A 179 -5.86 -4.97 -10.43
CA ALA A 179 -4.40 -4.81 -10.39
C ALA A 179 -3.96 -3.70 -9.43
N LEU A 180 -4.60 -2.54 -9.46
CA LEU A 180 -4.32 -1.43 -8.55
C LEU A 180 -4.67 -1.76 -7.09
N VAL A 181 -5.79 -2.45 -6.87
CA VAL A 181 -6.17 -2.98 -5.54
C VAL A 181 -5.07 -3.89 -5.02
N ARG A 182 -4.70 -4.88 -5.82
CA ARG A 182 -3.66 -5.86 -5.48
C ARG A 182 -2.37 -5.17 -5.08
N GLU A 183 -1.88 -4.27 -5.92
CA GLU A 183 -0.63 -3.53 -5.69
C GLU A 183 -0.66 -2.71 -4.40
N ARG A 184 -1.73 -1.95 -4.15
CA ARG A 184 -1.80 -1.09 -2.95
C ARG A 184 -1.90 -1.88 -1.65
N TYR A 185 -2.71 -2.93 -1.63
CA TYR A 185 -2.84 -3.75 -0.42
C TYR A 185 -1.60 -4.61 -0.18
N SER A 186 -0.98 -5.19 -1.22
CA SER A 186 0.28 -5.92 -1.03
C SER A 186 1.40 -4.99 -0.58
N LEU A 187 1.48 -3.78 -1.14
CA LEU A 187 2.42 -2.75 -0.69
C LEU A 187 2.17 -2.33 0.76
N ALA A 188 0.90 -2.22 1.20
CA ALA A 188 0.58 -1.91 2.59
C ALA A 188 1.06 -3.00 3.57
N VAL A 189 0.91 -4.28 3.19
CA VAL A 189 1.45 -5.41 3.98
C VAL A 189 2.98 -5.38 3.98
N ASP A 190 3.61 -5.08 2.84
CA ASP A 190 5.06 -4.96 2.69
C ASP A 190 5.67 -3.85 3.54
N ILE A 191 5.08 -2.65 3.51
CA ILE A 191 5.53 -1.53 4.36
C ILE A 191 5.45 -1.92 5.84
N LEU A 192 4.35 -2.57 6.25
CA LEU A 192 4.18 -2.97 7.63
C LEU A 192 5.19 -4.05 8.03
N SER A 193 5.51 -4.99 7.14
CA SER A 193 6.50 -6.05 7.40
C SER A 193 7.89 -5.46 7.64
N ARG A 194 8.31 -4.52 6.79
CA ARG A 194 9.58 -3.80 6.85
C ARG A 194 9.71 -2.92 8.08
N ALA A 195 8.62 -2.23 8.44
CA ALA A 195 8.62 -1.36 9.61
C ALA A 195 8.43 -2.11 10.94
N SER A 196 8.03 -3.37 10.91
CA SER A 196 7.50 -4.13 12.06
C SER A 196 8.40 -4.10 13.30
N ILE A 197 9.72 -4.17 13.11
CA ILE A 197 10.70 -4.17 14.20
C ILE A 197 10.79 -2.84 14.95
N ASN A 198 10.38 -1.74 14.30
CA ASN A 198 10.41 -0.39 14.87
C ASN A 198 9.04 0.03 15.46
N LEU A 199 8.02 -0.83 15.37
CA LEU A 199 6.67 -0.55 15.85
C LEU A 199 6.40 -1.26 17.17
N SER A 200 5.55 -0.66 18.00
CA SER A 200 4.98 -1.37 19.15
C SER A 200 4.09 -2.52 18.65
N GLU A 201 4.00 -3.60 19.43
CA GLU A 201 3.13 -4.73 19.08
C GLU A 201 1.68 -4.29 18.87
N GLN A 202 1.18 -3.40 19.75
CA GLN A 202 -0.16 -2.82 19.65
C GLN A 202 -0.36 -2.06 18.33
N THR A 203 0.61 -1.23 17.93
CA THR A 203 0.58 -0.48 16.67
C THR A 203 0.59 -1.43 15.47
N ARG A 204 1.49 -2.41 15.48
CA ARG A 204 1.63 -3.40 14.41
C ARG A 204 0.32 -4.18 14.21
N GLU A 205 -0.26 -4.69 15.29
CA GLU A 205 -1.50 -5.45 15.28
C GLU A 205 -2.69 -4.60 14.81
N ALA A 206 -2.84 -3.37 15.34
CA ALA A 206 -3.92 -2.47 14.94
C ALA A 206 -3.84 -2.06 13.46
N THR A 207 -2.63 -1.88 12.95
CA THR A 207 -2.38 -1.58 11.53
C THR A 207 -2.70 -2.79 10.65
N LEU A 208 -2.23 -3.98 11.05
CA LEU A 208 -2.52 -5.23 10.33
C LEU A 208 -4.03 -5.52 10.25
N ARG A 209 -4.75 -5.33 11.38
CA ARG A 209 -6.22 -5.41 11.42
C ARG A 209 -6.89 -4.46 10.44
N THR A 210 -6.38 -3.23 10.33
CA THR A 210 -6.92 -2.23 9.41
C THR A 210 -6.73 -2.63 7.95
N ILE A 211 -5.54 -3.14 7.59
CA ILE A 211 -5.26 -3.67 6.24
C ILE A 211 -6.28 -4.77 5.91
N TRP A 212 -6.33 -5.83 6.71
CA TRP A 212 -7.17 -6.98 6.41
C TRP A 212 -8.65 -6.68 6.47
N ARG A 213 -9.11 -5.83 7.40
CA ARG A 213 -10.51 -5.37 7.41
C ARG A 213 -10.88 -4.74 6.08
N ARG A 214 -10.04 -3.84 5.56
CA ARG A 214 -10.31 -3.15 4.29
C ARG A 214 -10.15 -4.06 3.07
N VAL A 215 -9.22 -5.01 3.09
CA VAL A 215 -9.16 -6.10 2.08
C VAL A 215 -10.47 -6.89 2.08
N PHE A 216 -10.96 -7.33 3.25
CA PHE A 216 -12.23 -8.04 3.37
C PHE A 216 -13.42 -7.17 2.96
N LEU A 217 -13.37 -5.86 3.13
CA LEU A 217 -14.45 -4.96 2.70
C LEU A 217 -14.33 -4.52 1.24
N SER A 218 -13.25 -4.90 0.54
CA SER A 218 -13.03 -4.51 -0.85
C SER A 218 -13.95 -5.24 -1.83
N ASP A 219 -14.52 -6.39 -1.44
CA ASP A 219 -15.43 -7.19 -2.26
C ASP A 219 -16.89 -7.07 -1.79
N ASP A 220 -17.85 -7.11 -2.73
CA ASP A 220 -19.28 -7.17 -2.42
C ASP A 220 -19.70 -8.61 -2.10
N TRP A 221 -19.44 -9.03 -0.87
CA TRP A 221 -19.76 -10.37 -0.38
C TRP A 221 -21.24 -10.75 -0.48
N PRO A 222 -22.21 -9.86 -0.18
CA PRO A 222 -23.61 -10.14 -0.47
C PRO A 222 -23.87 -10.52 -1.94
N ALA A 223 -23.33 -9.77 -2.90
CA ALA A 223 -23.49 -10.07 -4.31
C ALA A 223 -22.75 -11.35 -4.73
N ILE A 224 -21.53 -11.56 -4.24
CA ILE A 224 -20.75 -12.80 -4.48
C ILE A 224 -21.51 -14.01 -3.95
N HIS A 225 -22.00 -13.93 -2.71
CA HIS A 225 -22.77 -15.00 -2.07
C HIS A 225 -24.04 -15.33 -2.88
N GLN A 226 -24.73 -14.31 -3.41
CA GLN A 226 -25.89 -14.51 -4.26
C GLN A 226 -25.53 -15.19 -5.61
N ARG A 227 -24.41 -14.82 -6.24
CA ARG A 227 -23.94 -15.44 -7.49
C ARG A 227 -23.52 -16.90 -7.32
N ILE A 228 -22.86 -17.21 -6.21
CA ILE A 228 -22.45 -18.56 -5.84
C ILE A 228 -23.66 -19.40 -5.45
N GLY A 229 -24.67 -18.84 -4.78
CA GLY A 229 -25.89 -19.56 -4.42
C GLY A 229 -25.66 -20.83 -3.58
N VAL A 230 -26.65 -21.71 -3.53
CA VAL A 230 -26.59 -22.98 -2.77
C VAL A 230 -26.41 -24.14 -3.76
N ASN A 231 -25.33 -24.92 -3.60
CA ASN A 231 -24.95 -26.08 -4.44
C ASN A 231 -24.40 -25.75 -5.85
N VAL A 232 -23.40 -24.88 -5.92
CA VAL A 232 -22.65 -24.63 -7.17
C VAL A 232 -21.46 -25.59 -7.29
N PRO A 233 -21.14 -26.08 -8.51
CA PRO A 233 -19.96 -26.90 -8.73
C PRO A 233 -18.67 -26.17 -8.35
N ASP A 234 -17.70 -26.92 -7.80
CA ASP A 234 -16.41 -26.40 -7.32
C ASP A 234 -15.67 -25.55 -8.36
N SER A 235 -15.79 -25.88 -9.65
CA SER A 235 -15.16 -25.12 -10.74
C SER A 235 -15.70 -23.69 -10.85
N LYS A 236 -17.01 -23.50 -10.70
CA LYS A 236 -17.65 -22.17 -10.74
C LYS A 236 -17.42 -21.40 -9.44
N LEU A 237 -17.42 -22.09 -8.29
CA LEU A 237 -17.01 -21.47 -7.02
C LEU A 237 -15.59 -20.90 -7.14
N ARG A 238 -14.65 -21.72 -7.62
CA ARG A 238 -13.26 -21.33 -7.84
C ARG A 238 -13.15 -20.12 -8.77
N GLN A 239 -13.84 -20.14 -9.91
CA GLN A 239 -13.82 -19.03 -10.86
C GLN A 239 -14.31 -17.71 -10.24
N GLU A 240 -15.41 -17.73 -9.47
CA GLU A 240 -15.92 -16.53 -8.80
C GLU A 240 -14.94 -16.03 -7.73
N LEU A 241 -14.31 -16.94 -6.98
CA LEU A 241 -13.34 -16.59 -5.95
C LEU A 241 -12.03 -16.03 -6.54
N GLU A 242 -11.53 -16.60 -7.64
CA GLU A 242 -10.33 -16.11 -8.35
C GLU A 242 -10.51 -14.68 -8.90
N CYS A 243 -11.75 -14.26 -9.17
CA CYS A 243 -12.07 -12.89 -9.59
C CYS A 243 -12.15 -11.88 -8.43
N THR A 244 -12.10 -12.32 -7.17
CA THR A 244 -12.20 -11.42 -6.01
C THR A 244 -10.92 -10.63 -5.78
N ARG A 245 -11.07 -9.44 -5.20
CA ARG A 245 -9.93 -8.61 -4.78
C ARG A 245 -9.15 -9.30 -3.67
N LEU A 246 -9.84 -9.94 -2.73
CA LEU A 246 -9.22 -10.75 -1.68
C LEU A 246 -8.27 -11.82 -2.25
N TYR A 247 -8.70 -12.58 -3.26
CA TYR A 247 -7.86 -13.57 -3.92
C TYR A 247 -6.61 -12.94 -4.52
N ASN A 248 -6.76 -11.84 -5.26
CA ASN A 248 -5.65 -11.15 -5.91
C ASN A 248 -4.62 -10.63 -4.90
N VAL A 249 -5.07 -10.05 -3.79
CA VAL A 249 -4.19 -9.57 -2.70
C VAL A 249 -3.45 -10.75 -2.05
N LEU A 250 -4.15 -11.82 -1.70
CA LEU A 250 -3.54 -13.01 -1.09
C LEU A 250 -2.52 -13.66 -2.02
N GLN A 251 -2.83 -13.81 -3.30
CA GLN A 251 -1.91 -14.34 -4.30
C GLN A 251 -0.63 -13.48 -4.39
N SER A 252 -0.78 -12.15 -4.41
CA SER A 252 0.38 -11.24 -4.45
C SER A 252 1.25 -11.33 -3.21
N CYS A 253 0.65 -11.39 -2.02
CA CYS A 253 1.40 -11.45 -0.77
C CYS A 253 2.10 -12.80 -0.59
N LEU A 254 1.41 -13.91 -0.84
CA LEU A 254 1.96 -15.25 -0.63
C LEU A 254 3.04 -15.64 -1.64
N THR A 255 3.08 -14.98 -2.80
CA THR A 255 4.16 -15.16 -3.79
C THR A 255 5.46 -14.48 -3.37
N VAL A 256 5.38 -13.46 -2.51
CA VAL A 256 6.55 -12.75 -1.96
C VAL A 256 7.03 -13.49 -0.71
N ARG A 257 8.30 -13.92 -0.72
CA ARG A 257 8.85 -14.79 0.33
C ARG A 257 8.81 -14.12 1.71
N GLU A 258 9.12 -12.83 1.79
CA GLU A 258 9.11 -12.05 3.02
C GLU A 258 7.70 -11.96 3.64
N LEU A 259 6.67 -12.01 2.79
CA LEU A 259 5.27 -11.89 3.19
C LEU A 259 4.57 -13.23 3.35
N ALA A 260 5.22 -14.35 3.02
CA ALA A 260 4.62 -15.68 3.13
C ALA A 260 4.45 -16.16 4.59
N HIS A 261 4.97 -15.42 5.58
CA HIS A 261 4.86 -15.79 7.00
C HIS A 261 3.40 -15.72 7.48
N PRO A 262 2.89 -16.76 8.20
CA PRO A 262 1.48 -16.84 8.60
C PRO A 262 1.02 -15.68 9.49
N ASP A 263 1.92 -15.09 10.29
CA ASP A 263 1.61 -13.97 11.18
C ASP A 263 1.14 -12.70 10.45
N TRP A 264 1.32 -12.63 9.13
CA TRP A 264 0.85 -11.52 8.30
C TRP A 264 -0.59 -11.69 7.81
N TYR A 265 -1.26 -12.80 8.12
CA TYR A 265 -2.61 -13.10 7.60
C TYR A 265 -3.60 -13.27 8.76
N LEU A 266 -4.64 -12.43 8.77
CA LEU A 266 -5.68 -12.47 9.79
C LEU A 266 -6.95 -13.14 9.27
N LEU A 267 -7.66 -13.83 10.15
CA LEU A 267 -9.02 -14.28 9.85
C LEU A 267 -9.98 -13.08 9.84
N PRO A 268 -11.09 -13.14 9.08
CA PRO A 268 -12.10 -12.09 9.09
C PRO A 268 -12.61 -11.71 10.49
N ILE A 269 -12.68 -12.68 11.41
CA ILE A 269 -13.13 -12.44 12.79
C ILE A 269 -12.11 -11.67 13.64
N ASP A 270 -10.83 -11.71 13.27
CA ASP A 270 -9.74 -11.09 14.03
C ASP A 270 -9.38 -9.68 13.54
N SER A 271 -9.98 -9.25 12.43
CA SER A 271 -9.70 -7.98 11.75
C SER A 271 -10.54 -6.78 12.22
N PHE A 272 -11.38 -6.94 13.24
CA PHE A 272 -12.17 -5.80 13.78
C PHE A 272 -11.27 -4.67 14.28
N ALA A 273 -11.78 -3.44 14.21
CA ALA A 273 -11.05 -2.27 14.68
C ALA A 273 -10.75 -2.36 16.18
N THR A 274 -9.63 -1.76 16.59
CA THR A 274 -9.34 -1.60 18.02
C THR A 274 -10.38 -0.68 18.66
N SER A 275 -10.87 -1.08 19.82
CA SER A 275 -11.78 -0.25 20.64
C SER A 275 -11.03 0.70 21.57
N ASP A 276 -9.69 0.66 21.55
CA ASP A 276 -8.84 1.50 22.40
C ASP A 276 -8.83 2.95 21.90
N LEU A 277 -9.59 3.78 22.61
CA LEU A 277 -9.70 5.20 22.34
C LEU A 277 -8.42 5.97 22.67
N ASP A 278 -7.64 5.51 23.65
CA ASP A 278 -6.38 6.15 24.03
C ASP A 278 -5.31 5.90 22.95
N TYR A 279 -5.29 4.69 22.39
CA TYR A 279 -4.51 4.39 21.20
C TYR A 279 -4.93 5.26 20.00
N LEU A 280 -6.23 5.33 19.67
CA LEU A 280 -6.68 6.16 18.55
C LEU A 280 -6.36 7.64 18.78
N ALA A 281 -6.56 8.15 19.99
CA ALA A 281 -6.24 9.53 20.34
C ALA A 281 -4.74 9.80 20.21
N SER A 282 -3.87 8.93 20.75
CA SER A 282 -2.42 9.09 20.65
C SER A 282 -1.90 8.96 19.22
N ARG A 283 -2.46 8.05 18.42
CA ARG A 283 -2.14 7.86 17.00
C ARG A 283 -2.50 9.10 16.15
N LEU A 284 -3.58 9.78 16.50
CA LEU A 284 -4.13 10.90 15.74
C LEU A 284 -3.70 12.28 16.26
N ALA A 285 -3.32 12.41 17.54
CA ALA A 285 -2.95 13.68 18.17
C ALA A 285 -1.76 14.45 17.53
N PRO A 286 -0.68 13.80 17.06
CA PRO A 286 0.44 14.51 16.43
C PRO A 286 0.03 15.28 15.17
N ARG A 287 -1.02 14.81 14.48
CA ARG A 287 -1.46 15.29 13.16
C ARG A 287 -2.18 16.64 13.20
N PHE A 288 -2.59 17.06 14.40
CA PHE A 288 -3.37 18.28 14.60
C PHE A 288 -2.75 19.19 15.67
N SER A 289 -1.52 18.91 16.10
CA SER A 289 -0.81 19.77 17.04
C SER A 289 -0.30 21.03 16.32
N SER A 290 -0.56 22.19 16.91
CA SER A 290 -0.24 23.51 16.37
C SER A 290 1.26 23.77 16.40
N ASP A 291 2.01 23.33 15.39
CA ASP A 291 3.41 23.73 15.29
C ASP A 291 3.54 25.08 14.55
N GLY A 292 3.42 26.15 15.33
CA GLY A 292 4.22 27.38 15.29
C GLY A 292 4.31 28.23 14.02
N THR A 293 3.72 27.87 12.88
CA THR A 293 3.78 28.70 11.66
C THR A 293 2.72 29.81 11.71
N PRO A 294 3.10 31.10 11.70
CA PRO A 294 2.12 32.19 11.70
C PRO A 294 1.36 32.17 10.37
N GLY A 295 0.08 31.80 10.44
CA GLY A 295 -0.82 31.68 9.28
C GLY A 295 -1.56 30.36 9.17
N SER A 296 -1.25 29.36 10.02
CA SER A 296 -1.92 28.06 9.93
C SER A 296 -2.96 27.85 11.04
N GLU A 297 -4.23 28.03 10.68
CA GLU A 297 -5.38 27.67 11.53
C GLU A 297 -5.56 26.14 11.55
N TRP A 298 -4.60 25.38 12.10
CA TRP A 298 -4.83 23.97 12.40
C TRP A 298 -5.42 23.85 13.80
N LYS A 299 -6.70 23.47 13.88
CA LYS A 299 -7.33 23.12 15.16
C LYS A 299 -6.91 21.70 15.53
N PRO A 300 -6.39 21.46 16.77
CA PRO A 300 -6.25 20.12 17.32
C PRO A 300 -7.57 19.36 17.20
N LEU A 301 -7.51 18.03 17.07
CA LEU A 301 -8.69 17.17 17.11
C LEU A 301 -9.53 17.59 18.29
N SER A 302 -10.65 18.25 17.98
CA SER A 302 -11.68 18.54 18.94
C SER A 302 -12.06 17.23 19.65
N ALA A 303 -12.48 17.29 20.91
CA ALA A 303 -13.05 16.15 21.64
C ALA A 303 -14.19 15.43 20.87
N THR A 304 -14.71 16.04 19.80
CA THR A 304 -15.71 15.49 18.87
C THR A 304 -15.16 14.60 17.77
N THR A 305 -13.86 14.65 17.42
CA THR A 305 -13.33 13.95 16.24
C THR A 305 -12.95 12.50 16.50
N SER A 306 -12.37 12.17 17.66
CA SER A 306 -12.09 10.76 18.03
C SER A 306 -13.37 9.90 18.08
N PRO A 307 -14.50 10.37 18.65
CA PRO A 307 -15.78 9.65 18.58
C PRO A 307 -16.31 9.50 17.15
N ALA A 308 -16.09 10.48 16.28
CA ALA A 308 -16.50 10.42 14.87
C ALA A 308 -15.68 9.37 14.09
N ILE A 309 -14.36 9.31 14.32
CA ILE A 309 -13.48 8.28 13.73
C ILE A 309 -13.85 6.89 14.26
N GLN A 310 -14.12 6.77 15.56
CA GLN A 310 -14.58 5.50 16.14
C GLN A 310 -15.92 5.05 15.53
N LYS A 311 -16.84 5.99 15.26
CA LYS A 311 -18.10 5.69 14.58
C LYS A 311 -17.87 5.14 13.18
N ASP A 312 -16.95 5.73 12.41
CA ASP A 312 -16.61 5.25 11.07
C ASP A 312 -15.96 3.86 11.10
N TYR A 313 -15.02 3.62 12.01
CA TYR A 313 -14.47 2.27 12.23
C TYR A 313 -15.54 1.26 12.65
N SER A 314 -16.49 1.68 13.50
CA SER A 314 -17.63 0.83 13.88
C SER A 314 -18.53 0.52 12.68
N ALA A 315 -18.63 1.44 11.70
CA ALA A 315 -19.34 1.21 10.46
C ALA A 315 -18.61 0.20 9.56
N GLU A 316 -17.28 0.28 9.43
CA GLU A 316 -16.45 -0.75 8.77
C GLU A 316 -16.69 -2.13 9.45
N ASP A 317 -16.62 -2.19 10.78
CA ASP A 317 -16.84 -3.42 11.54
C ASP A 317 -18.25 -4.00 11.31
N ASN A 318 -19.28 -3.15 11.23
CA ASN A 318 -20.64 -3.58 10.92
C ASN A 318 -20.74 -4.19 9.51
N ARG A 319 -20.07 -3.59 8.51
CA ARG A 319 -19.98 -4.15 7.16
C ARG A 319 -19.26 -5.49 7.17
N LEU A 320 -18.18 -5.63 7.95
CA LEU A 320 -17.43 -6.87 8.06
C LEU A 320 -18.27 -7.97 8.72
N ARG A 321 -19.03 -7.64 9.78
CA ARG A 321 -19.99 -8.59 10.39
C ARG A 321 -21.04 -9.05 9.38
N ALA A 322 -21.53 -8.16 8.51
CA ALA A 322 -22.48 -8.53 7.46
C ALA A 322 -21.82 -9.48 6.44
N ALA A 323 -20.60 -9.19 6.00
CA ALA A 323 -19.83 -10.06 5.11
C ALA A 323 -19.59 -11.46 5.71
N ILE A 324 -19.24 -11.53 6.99
CA ILE A 324 -19.09 -12.81 7.73
C ILE A 324 -20.39 -13.62 7.71
N LYS A 325 -21.55 -12.97 7.87
CA LYS A 325 -22.86 -13.64 7.74
C LYS A 325 -23.12 -14.15 6.31
N CYS A 326 -22.51 -13.54 5.31
CA CYS A 326 -22.52 -13.99 3.91
C CYS A 326 -21.45 -15.06 3.61
N ASN A 327 -21.02 -15.83 4.63
CA ASN A 327 -20.08 -16.94 4.50
C ASN A 327 -18.64 -16.57 4.11
N LEU A 328 -18.23 -15.31 4.34
CA LEU A 328 -16.85 -14.84 4.07
C LEU A 328 -15.78 -15.74 4.70
N GLY A 329 -16.00 -16.26 5.91
CA GLY A 329 -15.02 -17.15 6.57
C GLY A 329 -14.68 -18.38 5.74
N SER A 330 -15.69 -19.05 5.17
CA SER A 330 -15.46 -20.23 4.31
C SER A 330 -14.84 -19.84 2.96
N TYR A 331 -15.26 -18.72 2.37
CA TYR A 331 -14.66 -18.23 1.13
C TYR A 331 -13.18 -17.89 1.31
N TYR A 332 -12.81 -17.27 2.43
CA TYR A 332 -11.42 -16.98 2.77
C TYR A 332 -10.58 -18.26 2.89
N SER A 333 -11.06 -19.28 3.61
CA SER A 333 -10.35 -20.56 3.71
C SER A 333 -10.17 -21.24 2.35
N GLU A 334 -11.19 -21.18 1.49
CA GLU A 334 -11.11 -21.76 0.15
C GLU A 334 -10.15 -20.98 -0.76
N ILE A 335 -10.16 -19.64 -0.70
CA ILE A 335 -9.19 -18.79 -1.41
C ILE A 335 -7.77 -19.12 -0.97
N LEU A 336 -7.51 -19.20 0.34
CA LEU A 336 -6.19 -19.57 0.86
C LEU A 336 -5.75 -20.95 0.34
N ARG A 337 -6.65 -21.93 0.33
CA ARG A 337 -6.37 -23.26 -0.21
C ARG A 337 -5.97 -23.18 -1.69
N ILE A 338 -6.76 -22.48 -2.52
CA ILE A 338 -6.49 -22.32 -3.95
C ILE A 338 -5.12 -21.66 -4.18
N VAL A 339 -4.82 -20.57 -3.47
CA VAL A 339 -3.56 -19.83 -3.64
C VAL A 339 -2.36 -20.69 -3.17
N THR A 340 -2.48 -21.36 -2.04
CA THR A 340 -1.41 -22.23 -1.52
C THR A 340 -1.15 -23.41 -2.45
N ASP A 341 -2.20 -24.02 -3.01
CA ASP A 341 -2.09 -25.11 -3.98
C ASP A 341 -1.38 -24.66 -5.26
N GLN A 342 -1.66 -23.44 -5.76
CA GLN A 342 -0.97 -22.87 -6.93
C GLN A 342 0.52 -22.62 -6.68
N ILE A 343 0.88 -22.17 -5.48
CA ILE A 343 2.27 -21.94 -5.09
C ILE A 343 3.03 -23.26 -4.92
N ALA A 344 2.39 -24.27 -4.32
CA ALA A 344 2.99 -25.60 -4.12
C ALA A 344 3.14 -26.38 -5.42
N TYR A 345 2.17 -26.25 -6.33
CA TYR A 345 2.13 -26.93 -7.62
C TYR A 345 1.89 -25.91 -8.73
N PRO A 346 2.90 -25.11 -9.12
CA PRO A 346 2.79 -24.23 -10.26
C PRO A 346 2.55 -25.10 -11.49
N THR A 347 1.30 -25.15 -11.96
CA THR A 347 0.96 -25.82 -13.20
C THR A 347 1.91 -25.34 -14.28
N ARG A 348 2.60 -26.27 -14.96
CA ARG A 348 3.30 -26.01 -16.23
C ARG A 348 2.27 -25.39 -17.17
N SER A 349 2.18 -24.06 -17.19
CA SER A 349 1.27 -23.39 -18.09
C SER A 349 1.78 -23.61 -19.51
N THR A 350 0.89 -24.21 -20.28
CA THR A 350 0.85 -24.30 -21.72
C THR A 350 1.11 -22.94 -22.36
N ASN A 351 2.38 -22.66 -22.66
CA ASN A 351 2.70 -21.77 -23.78
C ASN A 351 2.36 -22.52 -25.05
N GLY A 352 1.19 -22.21 -25.60
CA GLY A 352 0.88 -22.47 -27.00
C GLY A 352 1.79 -21.64 -27.89
N ASN A 353 3.01 -22.11 -28.13
CA ASN A 353 3.73 -21.82 -29.37
C ASN A 353 3.38 -22.93 -30.36
N SER A 354 2.25 -22.76 -31.04
CA SER A 354 2.01 -23.42 -32.33
C SER A 354 2.62 -22.54 -33.42
N SER A 355 3.91 -22.73 -33.68
CA SER A 355 4.50 -22.69 -35.02
C SER A 355 5.96 -23.10 -34.86
N ASP A 356 6.27 -24.35 -35.17
CA ASP A 356 7.55 -24.81 -35.73
C ASP A 356 7.58 -26.34 -35.65
N MET A 357 6.78 -26.96 -36.51
CA MET A 357 7.00 -28.31 -37.00
C MET A 357 6.48 -28.37 -38.42
N ASP A 358 7.33 -27.91 -39.35
CA ASP A 358 7.35 -28.43 -40.73
C ASP A 358 8.75 -28.21 -41.29
N ALA A 359 9.65 -29.12 -40.95
CA ALA A 359 10.89 -29.32 -41.69
C ALA A 359 11.39 -30.74 -41.39
N GLN A 360 10.95 -31.71 -42.20
CA GLN A 360 11.77 -32.79 -42.77
C GLN A 360 10.87 -33.90 -43.32
N ALA A 361 10.72 -33.96 -44.64
CA ALA A 361 11.07 -35.12 -45.46
C ALA A 361 10.73 -34.85 -46.94
N SER A 362 11.54 -35.43 -47.82
CA SER A 362 11.36 -35.61 -49.27
C SER A 362 12.26 -34.77 -50.17
N THR A 363 13.56 -35.06 -50.08
CA THR A 363 14.41 -35.23 -51.27
C THR A 363 14.29 -36.69 -51.69
N GLU A 364 13.81 -36.95 -52.90
CA GLU A 364 14.33 -37.94 -53.87
C GLU A 364 13.30 -38.15 -55.00
N ASP A 365 13.77 -37.85 -56.21
CA ASP A 365 13.54 -38.55 -57.47
C ASP A 365 12.09 -38.85 -57.90
N ASP A 366 11.60 -38.19 -58.95
CA ASP A 366 11.78 -38.76 -60.30
C ASP A 366 11.43 -37.75 -61.40
N ASN A 367 12.31 -37.68 -62.39
CA ASN A 367 12.25 -36.81 -63.55
C ASN A 367 12.28 -37.71 -64.80
N MET A 368 11.12 -38.20 -65.23
CA MET A 368 10.81 -38.81 -66.53
C MET A 368 9.29 -39.07 -66.51
N MET A 369 8.47 -38.90 -67.55
CA MET A 369 8.62 -38.52 -68.95
C MET A 369 7.17 -38.43 -69.50
N GLU A 370 6.96 -37.53 -70.45
CA GLU A 370 6.14 -37.72 -71.66
C GLU A 370 4.58 -37.63 -71.66
N PHE A 371 4.12 -36.69 -72.53
CA PHE A 371 3.07 -36.72 -73.57
C PHE A 371 1.66 -37.26 -73.22
N ASP A 372 0.55 -36.61 -73.59
CA ASP A 372 0.24 -35.89 -74.85
C ASP A 372 -0.27 -34.45 -74.68
#